data_AF-A0AAW7Z9F3-F1
#
_entry.id   AF-A0AAW7Z9F3-F1
#
_cell.length_a   1.000
_cell.length_b   1.000
_cell.length_c   1.000
_cell.angle_alpha   90.00
_cell.angle_beta   90.00
_cell.angle_gamma   90.00
#
_symmetry.space_group_name_H-M   'P 1'
#
loop_
_entity.id
_entity.type
_entity.pdbx_description
1 polymer ?
#
loop_
_entity_poly.entity_id
_entity_poly.type
_entity_poly.pdbx_seq_one_letter_code
_entity_poly.pdbx_strand_id
1 'polypeptide(L)' 'MLTLLKEISKDREKLIAFIDYLVASGRLTEDEIIKIIRECEEKRNSVNK' A
#
# COMPACT_ATOMS: atom_id res chain seq x y z
N MET A 1 8.78 5.96 12.64
CA MET A 1 7.86 6.17 11.49
C MET A 1 7.33 4.87 10.88
N LEU A 2 8.12 3.79 10.76
CA LEU A 2 7.63 2.50 10.22
C LEU A 2 6.61 1.76 11.12
N THR A 3 6.48 2.14 12.39
CA THR A 3 5.59 1.50 13.35
C THR A 3 4.11 1.74 13.04
N LEU A 4 3.73 2.95 12.62
CA LEU A 4 2.32 3.28 12.37
C LEU A 4 1.79 2.53 11.15
N LEU A 5 2.54 2.52 10.05
CA LEU A 5 2.16 1.77 8.85
C LEU A 5 2.10 0.27 9.14
N LYS A 6 3.02 -0.25 9.96
CA LYS A 6 3.00 -1.66 10.36
C LYS A 6 1.76 -2.01 11.18
N GLU A 7 1.34 -1.16 12.11
CA GLU A 7 0.10 -1.38 12.87
C GLU A 7 -1.15 -1.25 11.97
N ILE A 8 -1.19 -0.25 11.08
CA ILE A 8 -2.28 -0.08 10.12
C ILE A 8 -2.36 -1.27 9.15
N SER A 9 -1.22 -1.81 8.71
CA SER A 9 -1.18 -2.94 7.78
C SER A 9 -1.74 -4.25 8.34
N LYS A 10 -1.89 -4.37 9.66
CA LYS A 10 -2.53 -5.53 10.30
C LYS A 10 -4.06 -5.51 10.15
N ASP A 11 -4.63 -4.35 9.84
CA ASP A 11 -6.05 -4.13 9.73
C ASP A 11 -6.39 -3.65 8.32
N ARG A 12 -7.04 -4.53 7.56
CA ARG A 12 -7.33 -4.29 6.15
C ARG A 12 -8.20 -3.05 5.94
N GLU A 13 -9.18 -2.81 6.80
CA GLU A 13 -10.10 -1.67 6.66
C GLU A 13 -9.38 -0.35 6.95
N LYS A 14 -8.53 -0.33 7.99
CA LYS A 14 -7.70 0.85 8.28
C LYS A 14 -6.68 1.13 7.19
N LEU A 15 -6.09 0.09 6.60
CA LEU A 15 -5.16 0.25 5.50
C LEU A 15 -5.84 0.85 4.27
N ILE A 16 -7.03 0.37 3.93
CA ILE A 16 -7.84 0.92 2.83
C ILE A 16 -8.16 2.39 3.10
N ALA A 17 -8.69 2.72 4.28
CA ALA A 17 -9.01 4.10 4.64
C ALA A 17 -7.79 5.04 4.62
N PHE A 18 -6.61 4.52 4.98
CA PHE A 18 -5.36 5.28 4.88
C PHE A 18 -4.93 5.53 3.43
N ILE A 19 -5.07 4.54 2.56
CA ILE A 19 -4.81 4.69 1.12
C ILE A 19 -5.79 5.68 0.50
N ASP A 20 -7.09 5.57 0.80
CA ASP A 20 -8.11 6.51 0.33
C ASP A 20 -7.82 7.95 0.77
N TYR A 21 -7.36 8.14 2.02
CA TYR A 21 -6.92 9.45 2.50
C TYR A 21 -5.73 10.01 1.70
N LEU A 22 -4.78 9.16 1.30
CA LEU A 22 -3.63 9.59 0.50
C LEU A 22 -4.06 9.99 -0.92
N VAL A 23 -5.05 9.30 -1.49
CA VAL A 23 -5.67 9.67 -2.77
C VAL A 23 -6.43 10.98 -2.65
N ALA A 24 -7.32 11.09 -1.66
CA ALA A 24 -8.13 12.28 -1.44
C ALA A 24 -7.29 13.54 -1.14
N SER A 25 -6.13 13.37 -0.51
CA SER A 25 -5.19 14.47 -0.25
C SER A 25 -4.26 14.80 -1.43
N GLY A 26 -4.37 14.09 -2.55
CA GLY A 26 -3.54 14.27 -3.74
C GLY A 26 -2.07 13.87 -3.54
N ARG A 27 -1.77 13.10 -2.48
CA ARG A 27 -0.40 12.62 -2.19
C ARG A 27 -0.05 11.35 -2.96
N LEU A 28 -1.07 10.62 -3.41
CA LEU A 28 -0.97 9.44 -4.25
C LEU A 28 -2.07 9.48 -5.28
N THR A 29 -1.76 9.00 -6.49
CA THR A 29 -2.74 8.76 -7.54
C THR A 29 -3.11 7.27 -7.60
N GLU A 30 -4.26 6.94 -8.19
CA GLU A 30 -4.64 5.55 -8.39
C GLU A 30 -3.60 4.78 -9.22
N ASP A 31 -3.04 5.40 -10.26
CA ASP A 31 -1.97 4.80 -11.09
C ASP A 31 -0.73 4.44 -10.27
N GLU A 32 -0.30 5.31 -9.35
CA GLU A 32 0.83 5.05 -8.46
C GLU A 32 0.52 3.90 -7.49
N ILE A 33 -0.70 3.81 -6.97
CA ILE A 33 -1.13 2.70 -6.11
C ILE A 33 -1.09 1.38 -6.88
N ILE A 34 -1.62 1.36 -8.11
CA ILE A 34 -1.59 0.18 -8.97
C ILE A 34 -0.15 -0.27 -9.24
N LYS A 35 0.75 0.69 -9.50
CA LYS A 35 2.17 0.40 -9.71
C LYS A 35 2.82 -0.21 -8.47
N ILE A 36 2.58 0.36 -7.29
CA ILE A 36 3.11 -0.15 -6.01
C ILE A 36 2.62 -1.59 -5.76
N ILE A 37 1.33 -1.87 -5.99
CA ILE A 37 0.78 -3.22 -5.80
C ILE A 37 1.45 -4.21 -6.75
N ARG A 38 1.60 -3.86 -8.03
CA ARG A 38 2.28 -4.71 -9.02
C ARG A 38 3.73 -4.99 -8.63
N GLU A 39 4.50 -3.98 -8.25
CA GLU A 39 5.90 -4.16 -7.81
C GLU A 39 5.99 -5.04 -6.55
N CYS A 40 5.01 -4.96 -5.65
CA CYS A 40 4.92 -5.83 -4.47
C CYS A 40 4.64 -7.28 -4.85
N GLU A 41 3.72 -7.53 -5.79
CA GLU A 41 3.42 -8.88 -6.28
C GLU A 41 4.61 -9.50 -7.03
N GLU A 42 5.28 -8.72 -7.88
CA GLU A 42 6.48 -9.16 -8.59
C GLU A 42 7.60 -9.54 -7.61
N LYS A 43 7.89 -8.69 -6.61
CA LYS A 43 8.88 -9.01 -5.57
C LYS A 43 8.50 -10.25 -4.79
N ARG A 44 7.22 -10.43 -4.44
CA ARG A 44 6.74 -11.63 -3.73
C ARG A 44 6.94 -12.89 -4.58
N ASN A 45 6.69 -12.81 -5.88
CA ASN A 45 6.85 -13.94 -6.80
C ASN A 45 8.34 -14.24 -7.09
N SER A 46 9.22 -13.24 -7.10
CA SER A 46 10.67 -13.43 -7.26
C SER A 46 11.36 -14.03 -6.03
N VAL A 47 10.81 -13.85 -4.82
CA VAL A 47 11.36 -14.43 -3.58
C VAL A 47 10.97 -15.91 -3.41
N ASN A 48 9.94 -16.38 -4.12
CA ASN A 48 9.41 -17.75 -4.01
C ASN A 48 9.90 -18.70 -5.12
N LYS A 49 10.94 -18.33 -5.87
CA LYS A 49 11.52 -19.09 -6.98
C LYS A 49 13.00 -19.35 -6.75
#